data_AF-A0A6N0LNK8-F1
#
_entry.id   AF-A0A6N0LNK8-F1
#
_cell.length_a   1.000
_cell.length_b   1.000
_cell.length_c   1.000
_cell.angle_alpha   90.00
_cell.angle_beta   90.00
_cell.angle_gamma   90.00
#
_symmetry.space_group_name_H-M   'P 1'
#
loop_
_entity.id
_entity.type
_entity.pdbx_description
1 polymer ?
#
loop_
_entity_poly.entity_id
_entity_poly.type
_entity_poly.pdbx_seq_one_letter_code
_entity_poly.pdbx_strand_id
1 'polypeptide(L)' 'MPTDVMVSIEGENLRPVTWVVIEEVKSGDWGVGGAALTTDDVQALAAGKSKVNA' A
#
# COMPACT_ATOMS: atom_id res chain seq x y z
N MET A 1 7.48 9.42 6.83
CA MET A 1 6.08 9.46 6.33
C MET A 1 6.13 9.46 4.80
N PRO A 2 5.13 8.97 4.03
CA PRO A 2 5.17 9.02 2.55
C PRO A 2 5.48 10.42 1.98
N THR A 3 5.12 11.49 2.69
CA THR A 3 5.50 12.86 2.31
C THR A 3 7.00 13.13 2.41
N ASP A 4 7.71 12.56 3.39
CA ASP A 4 9.16 12.77 3.55
C ASP A 4 9.97 12.09 2.42
N VAL A 5 9.40 11.05 1.79
CA VAL A 5 9.99 10.41 0.60
C VAL A 5 9.95 11.34 -0.60
N MET A 6 8.83 12.04 -0.82
CA MET A 6 8.73 13.03 -1.91
C MET A 6 9.71 14.19 -1.70
N VAL A 7 9.89 14.62 -0.45
CA VAL A 7 10.85 15.67 -0.08
C VAL A 7 12.30 15.25 -0.30
N SER A 8 12.67 14.00 -0.01
CA SER A 8 14.05 13.54 -0.18
C SER A 8 14.47 13.39 -1.65
N ILE A 9 13.52 13.17 -2.56
CA ILE A 9 13.79 13.01 -4.00
C ILE A 9 13.70 14.36 -4.73
N GLU A 10 12.63 15.12 -4.51
CA GLU A 10 12.29 16.29 -5.31
C GLU A 10 12.58 17.63 -4.60
N GLY A 11 12.94 17.57 -3.31
CA GLY A 11 13.31 18.72 -2.50
C GLY A 11 12.16 19.35 -1.70
N GLU A 12 12.53 20.17 -0.72
CA GLU A 12 11.63 20.74 0.30
C GLU A 12 10.53 21.65 -0.26
N ASN A 13 10.77 22.27 -1.42
CA ASN A 13 9.80 23.14 -2.09
C ASN A 13 8.49 22.41 -2.44
N LEU A 14 8.49 21.07 -2.52
CA LEU A 14 7.28 20.29 -2.78
C LEU A 14 6.50 19.93 -1.51
N ARG A 15 7.06 20.12 -0.31
CA ARG A 15 6.36 19.77 0.95
C ARG A 15 5.00 20.46 1.10
N PRO A 16 4.83 21.76 0.79
CA PRO A 16 3.53 22.44 0.94
C PRO A 16 2.43 21.93 0.00
N VAL A 17 2.81 21.25 -1.08
CA VAL A 17 1.90 20.75 -2.12
C VAL A 17 1.81 19.22 -2.13
N THR A 18 2.45 18.54 -1.18
CA THR A 18 2.38 17.08 -1.05
C THR A 18 1.31 16.71 -0.02
N TRP A 19 0.18 16.18 -0.48
CA TRP A 19 -0.87 15.61 0.37
C TRP A 19 -0.94 14.08 0.22
N VAL A 20 -1.49 13.42 1.24
CA VAL A 20 -1.70 11.97 1.25
C VAL A 20 -3.18 11.72 1.50
N VAL A 21 -3.78 10.88 0.65
CA VAL A 21 -5.14 10.37 0.84
C VAL A 21 -5.03 8.93 1.32
N ILE A 22 -5.76 8.61 2.39
CA ILE A 22 -5.88 7.25 2.92
C ILE A 22 -7.29 6.79 2.63
N GLU A 23 -7.41 5.70 1.88
CA GLU A 23 -8.69 5.07 1.56
C GLU A 23 -8.77 3.70 2.25
N GLU A 24 -9.79 3.53 3.08
CA GLU A 24 -10.07 2.24 3.70
C GLU A 24 -10.98 1.43 2.78
N VAL A 25 -10.49 0.26 2.38
CA VAL A 25 -11.22 -0.69 1.54
C VAL A 25 -11.52 -1.94 2.37
N LYS A 26 -12.74 -2.46 2.25
CA LYS A 26 -13.14 -3.66 2.99
C LYS A 26 -12.32 -4.87 2.52
N SER A 27 -12.13 -5.82 3.43
CA SER A 27 -11.49 -7.10 3.12
C SER A 27 -12.16 -7.78 1.93
N GLY A 28 -11.38 -8.23 0.95
CA GLY A 28 -11.88 -8.88 -0.27
C GLY A 28 -12.30 -7.92 -1.38
N ASP A 29 -12.44 -6.62 -1.12
CA ASP A 29 -12.83 -5.62 -2.12
C ASP A 29 -11.61 -5.00 -2.85
N TRP A 30 -10.39 -5.32 -2.42
CA TRP A 30 -9.14 -4.90 -3.06
C TRP A 30 -8.42 -6.08 -3.71
N GLY A 31 -8.21 -6.02 -5.02
CA GLY A 31 -7.51 -7.06 -5.77
C GLY A 31 -6.17 -6.60 -6.34
N VAL A 32 -5.15 -7.44 -6.25
CA VAL A 32 -3.82 -7.21 -6.86
C VAL A 32 -3.46 -8.43 -7.69
N GLY A 33 -3.04 -8.23 -8.94
CA GLY A 33 -2.64 -9.34 -9.81
C GLY A 33 -3.76 -10.33 -10.15
N GLY A 34 -5.02 -9.88 -10.12
CA GLY A 34 -6.20 -10.72 -10.43
C GLY A 34 -6.75 -11.52 -9.26
N ALA A 35 -6.15 -11.43 -8.07
CA ALA A 35 -6.66 -12.06 -6.84
C ALA A 35 -7.21 -10.99 -5.88
N ALA A 36 -8.45 -11.17 -5.43
CA ALA A 36 -9.01 -10.41 -4.33
C ALA A 36 -8.27 -10.78 -3.03
N LEU A 37 -7.75 -9.78 -2.32
CA LEU A 37 -7.01 -9.98 -1.07
C LEU A 37 -7.94 -9.85 0.11
N THR A 38 -8.01 -10.89 0.93
CA THR A 38 -8.64 -10.82 2.24
C THR A 38 -7.64 -10.37 3.30
N THR A 39 -8.12 -9.93 4.46
CA THR A 39 -7.26 -9.60 5.60
C THR A 39 -6.35 -10.77 6.01
N ASP A 40 -6.87 -12.01 5.94
CA ASP A 40 -6.10 -13.22 6.27
C ASP A 40 -4.96 -13.47 5.26
N ASP A 41 -5.21 -13.20 3.97
CA ASP A 41 -4.19 -13.32 2.93
C ASP A 41 -3.07 -12.28 3.12
N VAL A 42 -3.42 -11.06 3.58
CA VAL A 42 -2.43 -10.02 3.93
C VAL A 42 -1.58 -10.46 5.12
N GLN A 43 -2.17 -11.04 6.16
CA GLN A 43 -1.43 -11.56 7.32
C GLN A 43 -0.49 -12.71 6.92
N ALA A 44 -0.96 -13.62 6.06
CA ALA A 44 -0.14 -14.70 5.53
C ALA A 44 1.03 -14.16 4.69
N LEU A 45 0.78 -13.17 3.83
CA LEU A 45 1.82 -12.51 3.03
C LEU A 45 2.87 -11.82 3.90
N ALA A 46 2.46 -11.09 4.93
CA ALA A 46 3.38 -10.45 5.89
C ALA A 46 4.23 -11.48 6.65
N ALA A 47 3.69 -12.68 6.89
CA ALA A 47 4.41 -13.81 7.48
C ALA A 47 5.28 -14.59 6.46
N GLY A 48 5.39 -14.13 5.21
CA GLY A 48 6.16 -14.78 4.15
C GLY A 48 5.52 -16.05 3.58
N LYS A 49 4.23 -16.29 3.84
CA LYS A 49 3.46 -17.44 3.35
C LYS A 49 2.57 -16.98 2.21
N SER A 50 3.06 -17.10 0.98
CA SER A 50 2.33 -16.64 -0.21
C SER A 50 1.29 -17.67 -0.67
N LYS A 51 0.06 -17.22 -0.96
CA LYS A 51 -0.90 -17.93 -1.84
C LYS A 51 -0.80 -17.49 -3.31
N VAL A 52 -0.10 -16.39 -3.58
CA VAL A 52 0.29 -15.99 -4.94
C VAL A 52 1.39 -16.95 -5.36
N ASN A 53 1.12 -17.75 -6.39
CA ASN A 53 1.91 -18.88 -6.90
C ASN A 53 1.56 -20.23 -6.25
N ALA A 54 0.44 -20.80 -6.69
CA ALA A 54 0.44 -22.21 -7.06
C ALA A 54 0.99 -22.33 -8.49
#